data_AF-A0AA90HDW1-F1
#
_entry.id   AF-A0AA90HDW1-F1
#
_cell.length_a   1.000
_cell.length_b   1.000
_cell.length_c   1.000
_cell.angle_alpha   90.00
_cell.angle_beta   90.00
_cell.angle_gamma   90.00
#
_symmetry.space_group_name_H-M   'P 1'
#
loop_
_entity.id
_entity.type
_entity.pdbx_description
1 polymer ?
#
loop_
_entity_poly.entity_id
_entity_poly.type
_entity_poly.pdbx_seq_one_letter_code
_entity_poly.pdbx_strand_id
1 'polypeptide(L)'
;MSDDVLNIVLAVVAGGLGAAAGWFVRTLVRRRGLRRKQRFFGLPDGSDCLIVVNHDPGTRDGFVSRHDAFALMELAALIKECGAHADIVAHDTARQGFGVRTEFCVGGPVSHRRTEAHLRSLLPGIGVGTGHGQRPDDGSFLIGGRTYRLDEGATEYVLLARLTGPQGGRPVFLACGQRGITHQAAVRHLTRHHSALARRHGADGTFCLLLKVTNSDAYGPDVVELVADVTTAATTPAPVTPEATPAAAPEPRT
;
A
#
# COMPACT_ATOMS: atom_id res chain seq x y z
N MET A 1 -56.58 -0.06 -36.77
CA MET A 1 -55.54 -0.79 -37.55
C MET A 1 -54.30 0.07 -37.80
N SER A 2 -54.37 1.29 -38.34
CA SER A 2 -53.18 2.17 -38.50
C SER A 2 -52.60 2.64 -37.16
N ASP A 3 -53.47 3.00 -36.22
CA ASP A 3 -53.06 3.58 -34.93
C ASP A 3 -52.40 2.54 -34.01
N ASP A 4 -52.84 1.27 -34.10
CA ASP A 4 -52.24 0.16 -33.37
C ASP A 4 -50.81 -0.12 -33.84
N VAL A 5 -50.58 -0.09 -35.16
CA VAL A 5 -49.24 -0.26 -35.76
C VAL A 5 -48.34 0.92 -35.39
N LEU A 6 -48.87 2.14 -35.44
CA LEU A 6 -48.13 3.34 -35.04
C LEU A 6 -47.71 3.28 -33.56
N ASN A 7 -48.62 2.88 -32.67
CA ASN A 7 -48.33 2.73 -31.25
C ASN A 7 -47.27 1.66 -30.98
N ILE A 8 -47.31 0.53 -31.68
CA ILE A 8 -46.30 -0.52 -31.57
C ILE A 8 -44.93 -0.01 -32.05
N VAL A 9 -44.86 0.66 -33.20
CA VAL A 9 -43.61 1.23 -33.72
C VAL A 9 -43.04 2.25 -32.74
N LEU A 10 -43.88 3.13 -32.19
CA LEU A 10 -43.46 4.16 -31.25
C LEU A 10 -42.93 3.55 -29.94
N ALA A 11 -43.58 2.49 -29.44
CA ALA A 11 -43.11 1.73 -28.29
C ALA A 11 -41.76 1.04 -28.53
N VAL A 12 -41.56 0.42 -29.70
CA VAL A 12 -40.28 -0.22 -30.07
C VAL A 12 -39.16 0.81 -30.19
N VAL A 13 -39.41 1.94 -30.85
CA VAL A 13 -38.43 3.02 -30.98
C VAL A 13 -38.09 3.59 -29.61
N ALA A 14 -39.09 3.87 -28.77
CA ALA A 14 -38.87 4.36 -27.40
C ALA A 14 -38.06 3.35 -26.56
N GLY A 15 -38.38 2.06 -26.65
CA GLY A 15 -37.64 1.00 -25.97
C GLY A 15 -36.18 0.89 -26.45
N GLY A 16 -35.96 0.97 -27.76
CA GLY A 16 -34.62 0.96 -28.36
C GLY A 16 -33.79 2.16 -27.92
N LEU A 17 -34.37 3.37 -27.94
CA LEU A 17 -33.71 4.58 -27.46
C LEU A 17 -33.40 4.52 -25.95
N GLY A 18 -34.33 3.99 -25.14
CA GLY A 18 -34.13 3.79 -23.72
C GLY A 18 -32.98 2.82 -23.41
N ALA A 19 -32.90 1.70 -24.13
CA ALA A 19 -31.82 0.73 -24.00
C ALA A 19 -30.46 1.32 -24.42
N ALA A 20 -30.42 2.05 -25.53
CA ALA A 20 -29.20 2.71 -26.01
C ALA A 20 -28.72 3.79 -25.03
N ALA A 21 -29.63 4.63 -24.53
CA ALA A 21 -29.33 5.65 -23.53
C ALA A 21 -28.84 5.02 -22.22
N GLY A 22 -29.49 3.96 -21.75
CA GLY A 22 -29.07 3.22 -20.55
C GLY A 22 -27.69 2.61 -20.68
N TRP A 23 -27.39 1.99 -21.83
CA TRP A 23 -26.06 1.45 -22.13
C TRP A 23 -24.99 2.56 -22.19
N PHE A 24 -25.31 3.69 -22.82
CA PHE A 24 -24.41 4.83 -22.92
C PHE A 24 -24.07 5.42 -21.54
N VAL A 25 -25.08 5.67 -20.71
CA VAL A 25 -24.90 6.16 -19.33
C VAL A 25 -24.07 5.17 -18.51
N ARG A 26 -24.40 3.87 -18.56
CA ARG A 26 -23.65 2.82 -17.86
C ARG A 26 -22.19 2.78 -18.31
N THR A 27 -21.94 2.92 -19.61
CA THR A 27 -20.59 2.93 -20.18
C THR A 27 -19.80 4.14 -19.72
N LEU A 28 -20.41 5.33 -19.71
CA LEU A 28 -19.76 6.55 -19.24
C LEU A 28 -19.41 6.50 -17.74
N VAL A 29 -20.33 6.00 -16.90
CA VAL A 29 -20.09 5.84 -15.46
C VAL A 29 -18.95 4.86 -15.21
N ARG A 30 -18.94 3.71 -15.90
CA ARG A 30 -17.86 2.72 -15.80
C ARG A 30 -16.51 3.31 -16.23
N ARG A 31 -16.46 4.00 -17.37
CA ARG A 31 -15.24 4.66 -17.84
C ARG A 31 -14.73 5.73 -16.88
N ARG A 32 -15.62 6.52 -16.28
CA ARG A 32 -15.25 7.52 -15.27
C ARG A 32 -14.74 6.88 -13.98
N GLY A 33 -15.37 5.79 -13.53
CA GLY A 33 -14.90 5.01 -12.39
C GLY A 33 -13.50 4.45 -12.61
N LEU A 34 -13.28 3.81 -13.77
CA LEU A 34 -11.98 3.27 -14.15
C LEU A 34 -10.91 4.36 -14.20
N ARG A 35 -11.17 5.50 -14.85
CA ARG A 35 -10.20 6.61 -14.91
C ARG A 35 -9.83 7.16 -13.54
N ARG A 36 -10.78 7.24 -12.61
CA ARG A 36 -10.50 7.65 -11.22
C ARG A 36 -9.62 6.64 -10.50
N LYS A 37 -9.88 5.35 -10.70
CA LYS A 37 -9.07 4.24 -10.16
C LYS A 37 -7.65 4.27 -10.72
N GLN A 38 -7.52 4.33 -12.04
CA GLN A 38 -6.24 4.44 -12.75
C GLN A 38 -5.43 5.65 -12.27
N ARG A 39 -6.08 6.82 -12.09
CA ARG A 39 -5.40 8.02 -11.55
C ARG A 39 -4.89 7.80 -10.13
N PHE A 40 -5.74 7.30 -9.23
CA PHE A 40 -5.35 7.07 -7.83
C PHE A 40 -4.13 6.16 -7.71
N PHE A 41 -4.15 5.03 -8.43
CA PHE A 41 -3.04 4.06 -8.45
C PHE A 41 -1.88 4.46 -9.36
N GLY A 42 -2.03 5.53 -10.15
CA GLY A 42 -1.04 5.89 -11.17
C GLY A 42 -0.89 4.84 -12.28
N LEU A 43 -1.91 4.03 -12.55
CA LEU A 43 -1.92 2.93 -13.52
C LEU A 43 -2.77 3.28 -14.74
N PRO A 44 -2.32 4.12 -15.68
CA PRO A 44 -3.07 4.35 -16.91
C PRO A 44 -3.06 3.08 -17.77
N ASP A 45 -4.02 3.01 -18.68
CA ASP A 45 -4.19 1.86 -19.57
C ASP A 45 -2.88 1.56 -20.34
N GLY A 46 -2.48 0.29 -20.33
CA GLY A 46 -1.25 -0.19 -20.96
C GLY A 46 0.06 0.12 -20.23
N SER A 47 0.06 0.75 -19.05
CA SER A 47 1.30 1.03 -18.32
C SER A 47 1.88 -0.20 -17.62
N ASP A 48 3.19 -0.21 -17.42
CA ASP A 48 3.86 -1.16 -16.55
C ASP A 48 3.93 -0.64 -15.11
N CYS A 49 3.83 -1.55 -14.15
CA CYS A 49 4.07 -1.29 -12.74
C CYS A 49 4.92 -2.40 -12.12
N LEU A 50 5.56 -2.07 -11.00
CA LEU A 50 6.46 -2.95 -10.29
C LEU A 50 5.80 -3.43 -9.01
N ILE A 51 5.81 -4.74 -8.75
CA ILE A 51 5.47 -5.29 -7.45
C ILE A 51 6.76 -5.83 -6.82
N VAL A 52 7.16 -5.22 -5.71
CA VAL A 52 8.37 -5.59 -4.97
C VAL A 52 7.96 -6.37 -3.73
N VAL A 53 8.39 -7.62 -3.67
CA VAL A 53 8.08 -8.54 -2.57
C VAL A 53 9.34 -9.03 -1.88
N ASN A 54 9.16 -9.47 -0.64
CA ASN A 54 10.19 -10.21 0.06
C ASN A 54 10.29 -11.66 -0.42
N HIS A 55 11.50 -12.23 -0.33
CA HIS A 55 11.74 -13.66 -0.45
C HIS A 55 12.13 -14.19 0.93
N ASP A 56 11.68 -15.39 1.30
CA ASP A 56 12.03 -15.98 2.59
C ASP A 56 13.54 -16.30 2.64
N PRO A 57 14.34 -15.67 3.52
CA PRO A 57 15.78 -15.91 3.60
C PRO A 57 16.14 -17.33 4.06
N GLY A 58 15.18 -18.10 4.59
CA GLY A 58 15.37 -19.47 5.07
C GLY A 58 15.32 -20.54 3.96
N THR A 59 14.90 -20.20 2.73
CA THR A 59 14.80 -21.16 1.63
C THR A 59 15.69 -20.74 0.47
N ARG A 60 16.57 -21.65 0.02
CA ARG A 60 17.52 -21.42 -1.08
C ARG A 60 16.86 -21.10 -2.44
N ASP A 61 15.53 -21.18 -2.53
CA ASP A 61 14.74 -21.03 -3.75
C ASP A 61 13.82 -19.80 -3.76
N GLY A 62 13.98 -18.85 -2.84
CA GLY A 62 13.28 -17.56 -2.92
C GLY A 62 11.75 -17.68 -2.86
N PHE A 63 11.22 -18.60 -2.05
CA PHE A 63 9.79 -18.77 -1.90
C PHE A 63 9.14 -17.52 -1.29
N VAL A 64 8.06 -17.07 -1.91
CA VAL A 64 7.19 -16.01 -1.39
C VAL A 64 6.34 -16.58 -0.27
N SER A 65 6.22 -15.87 0.85
CA SER A 65 5.38 -16.35 1.96
C SER A 65 3.93 -16.53 1.49
N ARG A 66 3.20 -17.50 2.06
CA ARG A 66 1.79 -17.77 1.69
C ARG A 66 0.92 -16.50 1.71
N HIS A 67 1.11 -15.64 2.71
CA HIS A 67 0.35 -14.41 2.87
C HIS A 67 0.75 -13.34 1.83
N ASP A 68 2.04 -13.25 1.50
CA ASP A 68 2.50 -12.36 0.45
C ASP A 68 1.99 -12.82 -0.93
N ALA A 69 1.83 -14.13 -1.17
CA ALA A 69 1.20 -14.64 -2.39
C ALA A 69 -0.27 -14.21 -2.52
N PHE A 70 -1.04 -14.18 -1.43
CA PHE A 70 -2.40 -13.64 -1.45
C PHE A 70 -2.42 -12.13 -1.72
N ALA A 71 -1.51 -11.37 -1.11
CA ALA A 71 -1.36 -9.94 -1.38
C ALA A 71 -1.03 -9.69 -2.87
N LEU A 72 -0.13 -10.49 -3.45
CA LEU A 72 0.22 -10.45 -4.87
C LEU A 72 -0.99 -10.72 -5.77
N MET A 73 -1.81 -11.73 -5.48
CA MET A 73 -3.00 -12.02 -6.27
C MET A 73 -4.02 -10.88 -6.24
N GLU A 74 -4.22 -10.25 -5.07
CA GLU A 74 -5.10 -9.08 -4.94
C GLU A 74 -4.56 -7.88 -5.73
N LEU A 75 -3.26 -7.62 -5.69
CA LEU A 75 -2.62 -6.57 -6.49
C LEU A 75 -2.69 -6.87 -7.99
N ALA A 76 -2.42 -8.11 -8.41
CA ALA A 76 -2.48 -8.51 -9.81
C ALA A 76 -3.88 -8.32 -10.40
N ALA A 77 -4.92 -8.70 -9.64
CA ALA A 77 -6.31 -8.46 -10.03
C ALA A 77 -6.61 -6.96 -10.17
N LEU A 78 -6.17 -6.14 -9.21
CA LEU A 78 -6.32 -4.69 -9.24
C LEU A 78 -5.64 -4.05 -10.46
N ILE A 79 -4.39 -4.45 -10.73
CA ILE A 79 -3.57 -3.95 -11.83
C ILE A 79 -4.21 -4.34 -13.17
N LYS A 80 -4.66 -5.59 -13.29
CA LYS A 80 -5.34 -6.06 -14.50
C LYS A 80 -6.66 -5.34 -14.76
N GLU A 81 -7.43 -5.04 -13.71
CA GLU A 81 -8.65 -4.24 -13.83
C GLU A 81 -8.38 -2.81 -14.31
N CYS A 82 -7.19 -2.26 -13.99
CA CYS A 82 -6.74 -0.97 -14.49
C CYS A 82 -6.24 -1.01 -15.94
N GLY A 83 -6.08 -2.19 -16.55
CA GLY A 83 -5.50 -2.35 -17.89
C GLY A 83 -3.97 -2.25 -17.91
N ALA A 84 -3.31 -2.36 -16.75
CA ALA A 84 -1.86 -2.27 -16.62
C ALA A 84 -1.19 -3.66 -16.53
N HIS A 85 0.13 -3.70 -16.62
CA HIS A 85 0.97 -4.90 -16.52
C HIS A 85 1.82 -4.86 -15.25
N ALA A 86 2.01 -6.02 -14.62
CA ALA A 86 2.78 -6.16 -13.38
C ALA A 86 4.08 -6.91 -13.62
N ASP A 87 5.21 -6.29 -13.31
CA ASP A 87 6.52 -6.92 -13.20
C ASP A 87 6.75 -7.26 -11.72
N ILE A 88 6.91 -8.54 -11.37
CA ILE A 88 7.24 -8.96 -10.00
C ILE A 88 8.76 -9.04 -9.87
N VAL A 89 9.32 -8.32 -8.90
CA VAL A 89 10.76 -8.25 -8.69
C VAL A 89 11.10 -8.45 -7.21
N ALA A 90 12.19 -9.15 -6.94
CA ALA A 90 12.69 -9.31 -5.59
C ALA A 90 13.32 -8.01 -5.07
N HIS A 91 13.22 -7.81 -3.76
CA HIS A 91 13.61 -6.57 -3.09
C HIS A 91 15.08 -6.13 -3.25
N ASP A 92 15.95 -7.04 -3.66
CA ASP A 92 17.39 -6.88 -3.85
C ASP A 92 17.81 -6.65 -5.32
N THR A 93 16.93 -7.01 -6.27
CA THR A 93 17.17 -6.90 -7.72
C THR A 93 16.52 -5.68 -8.34
N ALA A 94 15.59 -5.04 -7.64
CA ALA A 94 14.95 -3.81 -8.08
C ALA A 94 15.95 -2.63 -8.10
N ARG A 95 16.58 -2.37 -9.25
CA ARG A 95 17.46 -1.20 -9.50
C ARG A 95 16.82 -0.13 -10.39
N GLN A 96 15.49 -0.05 -10.44
CA GLN A 96 14.79 0.98 -11.22
C GLN A 96 14.57 2.26 -10.41
N GLY A 97 14.75 3.40 -11.09
CA GLY A 97 14.63 4.75 -10.54
C GLY A 97 13.22 5.09 -10.06
N PHE A 98 13.18 5.85 -8.98
CA PHE A 98 11.96 6.28 -8.30
C PHE A 98 11.03 7.09 -9.23
N GLY A 99 9.72 6.84 -9.18
CA GLY A 99 8.71 7.68 -9.83
C GLY A 99 8.50 7.47 -11.34
N VAL A 100 9.26 6.57 -11.98
CA VAL A 100 9.10 6.24 -13.41
C VAL A 100 7.88 5.35 -13.66
N ARG A 101 7.68 4.35 -12.80
CA ARG A 101 6.55 3.41 -12.82
C ARG A 101 5.87 3.42 -11.46
N THR A 102 4.58 3.07 -11.42
CA THR A 102 3.92 2.82 -10.12
C THR A 102 4.59 1.62 -9.49
N GLU A 103 4.84 1.70 -8.19
CA GLU A 103 5.47 0.63 -7.42
C GLU A 103 4.58 0.20 -6.26
N PHE A 104 4.50 -1.10 -6.01
CA PHE A 104 3.85 -1.69 -4.84
C PHE A 104 4.90 -2.45 -4.03
N CYS A 105 5.34 -1.91 -2.91
CA CYS A 105 6.27 -2.55 -1.99
C CYS A 105 5.51 -3.28 -0.90
N VAL A 106 5.65 -4.60 -0.84
CA VAL A 106 4.97 -5.47 0.10
C VAL A 106 6.02 -6.24 0.90
N GLY A 107 6.18 -5.93 2.17
CA GLY A 107 7.23 -6.54 2.97
C GLY A 107 7.46 -5.87 4.32
N GLY A 108 8.16 -6.57 5.20
CA GLY A 108 8.47 -6.07 6.54
C GLY A 108 9.54 -4.97 6.53
N PRO A 109 9.63 -4.18 7.60
CA PRO A 109 10.55 -3.04 7.66
C PRO A 109 12.04 -3.43 7.74
N VAL A 110 12.36 -4.61 8.29
CA VAL A 110 13.75 -5.07 8.53
C VAL A 110 14.24 -6.03 7.45
N SER A 111 13.35 -6.83 6.87
CA SER A 111 13.70 -7.92 5.94
C SER A 111 13.61 -7.54 4.47
N HIS A 112 13.31 -6.28 4.14
CA HIS A 112 13.04 -5.83 2.77
C HIS A 112 13.82 -4.54 2.46
N ARG A 113 15.03 -4.68 1.88
CA ARG A 113 15.94 -3.53 1.63
C ARG A 113 15.29 -2.36 0.88
N ARG A 114 14.39 -2.65 -0.06
CA ARG A 114 13.68 -1.60 -0.81
C ARG A 114 12.63 -0.87 0.03
N THR A 115 11.86 -1.59 0.86
CA THR A 115 10.97 -0.94 1.87
C THR A 115 11.79 -0.11 2.84
N GLU A 116 12.89 -0.65 3.35
CA GLU A 116 13.78 0.07 4.27
C GLU A 116 14.31 1.37 3.65
N ALA A 117 14.70 1.33 2.37
CA ALA A 117 15.10 2.54 1.63
C ALA A 117 13.94 3.56 1.52
N HIS A 118 12.72 3.11 1.24
CA HIS A 118 11.55 4.01 1.20
C HIS A 118 11.23 4.61 2.58
N LEU A 119 11.33 3.83 3.65
CA LEU A 119 11.15 4.32 5.01
C LEU A 119 12.17 5.43 5.32
N ARG A 120 13.46 5.17 5.10
CA ARG A 120 14.52 6.16 5.33
C ARG A 120 14.36 7.43 4.49
N SER A 121 13.96 7.30 3.23
CA SER A 121 13.96 8.41 2.27
C SER A 121 12.69 9.26 2.33
N LEU A 122 11.53 8.63 2.55
CA LEU A 122 10.22 9.25 2.39
C LEU A 122 9.41 9.29 3.68
N LEU A 123 9.72 8.41 4.63
CA LEU A 123 9.06 8.34 5.93
C LEU A 123 10.07 8.40 7.10
N PRO A 124 10.94 9.43 7.16
CA PRO A 124 12.05 9.51 8.13
C PRO A 124 11.60 9.61 9.60
N GLY A 125 10.33 9.87 9.86
CA GLY A 125 9.74 9.88 11.21
C GLY A 125 9.29 8.50 11.70
N ILE A 126 9.40 7.47 10.86
CA ILE A 126 9.15 6.08 11.24
C ILE A 126 10.47 5.46 11.72
N GLY A 127 10.55 5.23 13.02
CA GLY A 127 11.56 4.34 13.60
C GLY A 127 11.10 2.90 13.52
N VAL A 128 12.05 1.99 13.29
CA VAL A 128 11.83 0.54 13.31
C VAL A 128 12.76 -0.02 14.37
N GLY A 129 12.21 -0.74 15.34
CA GLY A 129 13.02 -1.47 16.31
C GLY A 129 13.76 -2.60 15.59
N THR A 130 15.07 -2.50 15.46
CA THR A 130 15.94 -3.58 14.96
C THR A 130 16.63 -4.22 16.16
N GLY A 131 16.06 -5.28 16.70
CA GLY A 131 16.69 -6.11 17.72
C GLY A 131 17.30 -7.33 17.06
N HIS A 132 18.57 -7.62 17.26
CA HIS A 132 19.15 -8.91 16.86
C HIS A 132 18.57 -10.05 17.72
N GLY A 133 17.35 -10.48 17.43
CA GLY A 133 16.75 -11.76 17.85
C GLY A 133 16.31 -11.93 19.31
N GLN A 134 16.57 -10.97 20.22
CA GLN A 134 16.35 -11.20 21.66
C GLN A 134 15.54 -10.12 22.40
N ARG A 135 15.06 -9.06 21.72
CA ARG A 135 14.39 -7.93 22.39
C ARG A 135 12.89 -7.89 22.07
N PRO A 136 12.01 -7.60 23.05
CA PRO A 136 10.56 -7.44 22.85
C PRO A 136 10.13 -6.34 21.85
N ASP A 137 11.08 -5.53 21.38
CA ASP A 137 10.83 -4.39 20.50
C ASP A 137 11.25 -4.65 19.03
N ASP A 138 11.72 -5.85 18.68
CA ASP A 138 12.09 -6.15 17.29
C ASP A 138 10.87 -6.11 16.36
N GLY A 139 10.99 -5.42 15.23
CA GLY A 139 9.88 -5.14 14.32
C GLY A 139 8.83 -4.16 14.85
N SER A 140 9.04 -3.52 16.01
CA SER A 140 8.12 -2.47 16.51
C SER A 140 8.23 -1.19 15.69
N PHE A 141 7.13 -0.45 15.55
CA PHE A 141 7.15 0.89 14.94
C PHE A 141 7.24 1.97 16.02
N LEU A 142 8.14 2.93 15.85
CA LEU A 142 8.19 4.16 16.62
C LEU A 142 7.70 5.32 15.75
N ILE A 143 6.58 5.93 16.12
CA ILE A 143 5.95 6.98 15.32
C ILE A 143 5.49 8.10 16.24
N GLY A 144 5.99 9.31 16.04
CA GLY A 144 5.61 10.47 16.87
C GLY A 144 5.81 10.25 18.37
N GLY A 145 6.86 9.52 18.76
CA GLY A 145 7.17 9.19 20.16
C GLY A 145 6.36 8.04 20.76
N ARG A 146 5.49 7.37 19.99
CA ARG A 146 4.73 6.19 20.43
C ARG A 146 5.30 4.92 19.82
N THR A 147 5.47 3.89 20.65
CA THR A 147 5.90 2.56 20.21
C THR A 147 4.71 1.63 20.01
N TYR A 148 4.63 1.02 18.82
CA TYR A 148 3.63 0.04 18.42
C TYR A 148 4.30 -1.32 18.33
N ARG A 149 4.14 -2.12 19.39
CA ARG A 149 4.75 -3.45 19.52
C ARG A 149 3.92 -4.50 18.83
N LEU A 150 4.60 -5.52 18.33
CA LEU A 150 3.97 -6.73 17.83
C LEU A 150 3.49 -7.57 19.02
N ASP A 151 2.20 -7.92 19.00
CA ASP A 151 1.62 -8.98 19.82
C ASP A 151 1.05 -10.03 18.86
N GLU A 152 1.84 -11.06 18.59
CA GLU A 152 1.58 -12.03 17.53
C GLU A 152 0.20 -12.65 17.66
N GLY A 153 -0.56 -12.67 16.57
CA GLY A 153 -1.88 -13.28 16.54
C GLY A 153 -2.98 -12.41 17.16
N ALA A 154 -2.65 -11.43 18.01
CA ALA A 154 -3.59 -10.65 18.79
C ALA A 154 -3.68 -9.17 18.36
N THR A 155 -2.56 -8.46 18.35
CA THR A 155 -2.48 -7.04 17.95
C THR A 155 -1.22 -6.79 17.15
N GLU A 156 -1.41 -6.59 15.85
CA GLU A 156 -0.32 -6.44 14.89
C GLU A 156 -0.52 -5.16 14.08
N TYR A 157 0.57 -4.51 13.69
CA TYR A 157 0.49 -3.23 13.00
C TYR A 157 1.05 -3.30 11.58
N VAL A 158 0.50 -2.46 10.70
CA VAL A 158 0.98 -2.28 9.34
C VAL A 158 0.83 -0.83 8.91
N LEU A 159 1.87 -0.32 8.25
CA LEU A 159 1.86 0.95 7.57
C LEU A 159 1.34 0.74 6.15
N LEU A 160 0.23 1.44 5.84
CA LEU A 160 -0.27 1.58 4.48
C LEU A 160 -0.01 3.00 4.00
N ALA A 161 0.88 3.16 3.02
CA ALA A 161 1.22 4.47 2.48
C ALA A 161 1.04 4.55 0.97
N ARG A 162 0.70 5.76 0.49
CA ARG A 162 0.84 6.18 -0.90
C ARG A 162 1.82 7.34 -0.88
N LEU A 163 2.98 7.16 -1.47
CA LEU A 163 4.08 8.11 -1.45
C LEU A 163 4.36 8.59 -2.86
N THR A 164 4.74 9.86 -3.01
CA THR A 164 5.27 10.39 -4.26
C THR A 164 6.58 11.07 -3.93
N GLY A 165 7.55 10.97 -4.83
CA GLY A 165 8.90 11.46 -4.59
C GLY A 165 8.95 12.98 -4.63
N PRO A 166 10.06 13.57 -4.18
CA PRO A 166 10.22 15.03 -4.14
C PRO A 166 10.03 15.68 -5.52
N GLN A 167 10.41 14.99 -6.59
CA GLN A 167 10.31 15.45 -7.97
C GLN A 167 8.95 15.10 -8.63
N GLY A 168 7.99 14.57 -7.87
CA GLY A 168 6.72 14.08 -8.40
C GLY A 168 6.85 12.70 -9.06
N GLY A 169 5.89 12.38 -9.94
CA GLY A 169 5.89 11.15 -10.73
C GLY A 169 4.85 10.11 -10.31
N ARG A 170 5.10 8.85 -10.65
CA ARG A 170 4.23 7.72 -10.30
C ARG A 170 4.32 7.40 -8.79
N PRO A 171 3.20 7.00 -8.17
CA PRO A 171 3.17 6.72 -6.74
C PRO A 171 3.86 5.41 -6.39
N VAL A 172 4.40 5.36 -5.18
CA VAL A 172 4.81 4.13 -4.50
C VAL A 172 3.78 3.82 -3.43
N PHE A 173 3.18 2.64 -3.50
CA PHE A 173 2.33 2.11 -2.45
C PHE A 173 3.16 1.20 -1.56
N LEU A 174 3.12 1.47 -0.26
CA LEU A 174 3.86 0.70 0.73
C LEU A 174 2.87 -0.04 1.63
N ALA A 175 2.98 -1.37 1.68
CA ALA A 175 2.36 -2.23 2.67
C ALA A 175 3.48 -2.80 3.56
N CYS A 176 3.86 -2.02 4.58
CA CYS A 176 4.97 -2.34 5.46
C CYS A 176 4.47 -2.81 6.81
N GLY A 177 4.47 -4.13 7.02
CA GLY A 177 3.84 -4.76 8.17
C GLY A 177 4.81 -5.51 9.06
N GLN A 178 4.34 -5.84 10.26
CA GLN A 178 5.14 -6.61 11.22
C GLN A 178 5.20 -8.10 10.86
N ARG A 179 4.20 -8.61 10.12
CA ARG A 179 4.11 -10.01 9.66
C ARG A 179 3.51 -10.10 8.26
N GLY A 180 3.71 -11.23 7.57
CA GLY A 180 3.13 -11.48 6.24
C GLY A 180 1.60 -11.32 6.18
N ILE A 181 0.88 -11.75 7.21
CA ILE A 181 -0.59 -11.59 7.29
C ILE A 181 -1.02 -10.11 7.28
N THR A 182 -0.22 -9.25 7.90
CA THR A 182 -0.49 -7.81 7.96
C THR A 182 -0.24 -7.12 6.61
N HIS A 183 0.66 -7.65 5.77
CA HIS A 183 0.85 -7.19 4.40
C HIS A 183 -0.42 -7.41 3.56
N GLN A 184 -0.97 -8.62 3.65
CA GLN A 184 -2.23 -8.98 3.00
C GLN A 184 -3.37 -8.07 3.48
N ALA A 185 -3.46 -7.83 4.80
CA ALA A 185 -4.46 -6.96 5.39
C ALA A 185 -4.37 -5.52 4.83
N ALA A 186 -3.17 -4.95 4.72
CA ALA A 186 -2.98 -3.62 4.15
C ALA A 186 -3.31 -3.53 2.66
N VAL A 187 -2.89 -4.52 1.86
CA VAL A 187 -3.24 -4.60 0.44
C VAL A 187 -4.76 -4.72 0.27
N ARG A 188 -5.42 -5.59 1.04
CA ARG A 188 -6.88 -5.73 1.02
C ARG A 188 -7.58 -4.45 1.43
N HIS A 189 -7.06 -3.76 2.45
CA HIS A 189 -7.59 -2.47 2.87
C HIS A 189 -7.46 -1.43 1.75
N LEU A 190 -6.31 -1.36 1.08
CA LEU A 190 -6.06 -0.47 -0.05
C LEU A 190 -7.02 -0.74 -1.21
N THR A 191 -7.14 -2.01 -1.65
CA THR A 191 -7.97 -2.39 -2.81
C THR A 191 -9.45 -2.08 -2.55
N ARG A 192 -9.96 -2.37 -1.35
CA ARG A 192 -11.37 -2.12 -0.98
C ARG A 192 -11.69 -0.65 -0.74
N HIS A 193 -10.78 0.10 -0.12
CA HIS A 193 -11.06 1.47 0.34
C HIS A 193 -10.42 2.57 -0.52
N HIS A 194 -9.80 2.26 -1.66
CA HIS A 194 -9.14 3.22 -2.54
C HIS A 194 -9.99 4.46 -2.88
N SER A 195 -11.30 4.30 -3.07
CA SER A 195 -12.21 5.42 -3.37
C SER A 195 -12.38 6.36 -2.18
N ALA A 196 -12.46 5.83 -0.96
CA ALA A 196 -12.50 6.62 0.27
C ALA A 196 -11.16 7.30 0.53
N LEU A 197 -10.05 6.59 0.35
CA LEU A 197 -8.69 7.12 0.47
C LEU A 197 -8.46 8.27 -0.52
N ALA A 198 -8.84 8.10 -1.80
CA ALA A 198 -8.74 9.13 -2.83
C ALA A 198 -9.58 10.38 -2.52
N ARG A 199 -10.73 10.23 -1.87
CA ARG A 199 -11.55 11.37 -1.42
C ARG A 199 -10.91 12.10 -0.24
N ARG A 200 -10.35 11.35 0.72
CA ARG A 200 -9.78 11.92 1.95
C ARG A 200 -8.42 12.58 1.73
N HIS A 201 -7.55 11.95 0.96
CA HIS A 201 -6.16 12.39 0.76
C HIS A 201 -5.92 12.98 -0.64
N GLY A 202 -6.94 13.03 -1.49
CA GLY A 202 -6.82 13.42 -2.89
C GLY A 202 -6.37 12.27 -3.79
N ALA A 203 -6.68 12.36 -5.08
CA ALA A 203 -6.30 11.34 -6.06
C ALA A 203 -4.78 11.26 -6.25
N ASP A 204 -4.08 12.39 -6.07
CA ASP A 204 -2.64 12.52 -6.25
C ASP A 204 -1.89 12.77 -4.94
N GLY A 205 -2.57 12.81 -3.80
CA GLY A 205 -1.96 13.15 -2.51
C GLY A 205 -1.21 12.00 -1.83
N THR A 206 -0.25 12.38 -1.00
CA THR A 206 0.54 11.45 -0.19
C THR A 206 -0.16 11.19 1.14
N PHE A 207 -0.12 9.94 1.60
CA PHE A 207 -0.59 9.57 2.92
C PHE A 207 0.21 8.40 3.49
N CYS A 208 0.24 8.30 4.81
CA CYS A 208 0.75 7.15 5.56
C CYS A 208 -0.22 6.86 6.72
N LEU A 209 -0.85 5.69 6.68
CA LEU A 209 -1.82 5.25 7.68
C LEU A 209 -1.21 4.14 8.52
N LEU A 210 -1.42 4.22 9.83
CA LEU A 210 -1.16 3.11 10.73
C LEU A 210 -2.45 2.31 10.91
N LEU A 211 -2.41 1.06 10.48
CA LEU A 211 -3.50 0.12 10.63
C LEU A 211 -3.15 -0.92 11.70
N LYS A 212 -4.16 -1.35 12.45
CA LYS A 212 -4.09 -2.46 13.41
C LYS A 212 -4.88 -3.63 12.86
N VAL A 213 -4.23 -4.79 12.76
CA VAL A 213 -4.87 -6.07 12.49
C VAL A 213 -5.15 -6.73 13.84
N THR A 214 -6.42 -7.02 14.11
CA THR A 214 -6.86 -7.53 15.41
C THR A 214 -7.20 -9.01 15.31
N ASN A 215 -6.66 -9.79 16.24
CA ASN A 215 -6.91 -11.22 16.38
C ASN A 215 -6.75 -11.99 15.06
N SER A 216 -5.58 -11.80 14.42
CA SER A 216 -5.27 -12.34 13.10
C SER A 216 -5.25 -13.87 13.07
N ASP A 217 -5.03 -14.53 14.20
CA ASP A 217 -5.10 -16.00 14.30
C ASP A 217 -6.53 -16.52 14.15
N ALA A 218 -7.51 -15.76 14.65
CA ALA A 218 -8.93 -16.12 14.54
C ALA A 218 -9.57 -15.63 13.23
N TYR A 219 -9.23 -14.43 12.79
CA TYR A 219 -9.93 -13.76 11.68
C TYR A 219 -9.08 -13.56 10.43
N GLY A 220 -7.83 -13.99 10.43
CA GLY A 220 -6.93 -13.76 9.32
C GLY A 220 -6.69 -12.25 9.10
N PRO A 221 -6.55 -11.80 7.84
CA PRO A 221 -6.26 -10.41 7.49
C PRO A 221 -7.52 -9.50 7.44
N ASP A 222 -8.68 -9.97 7.88
CA ASP A 222 -9.97 -9.31 7.59
C ASP A 222 -10.38 -8.24 8.61
N VAL A 223 -9.92 -8.33 9.86
CA VAL A 223 -10.27 -7.37 10.92
C VAL A 223 -9.18 -6.31 11.05
N VAL A 224 -9.40 -5.19 10.34
CA VAL A 224 -8.45 -4.07 10.26
C VAL A 224 -9.08 -2.79 10.79
N GLU A 225 -8.40 -2.15 11.74
CA GLU A 225 -8.76 -0.87 12.33
C GLU A 225 -7.78 0.22 11.89
N LEU A 226 -8.27 1.40 11.51
CA LEU A 226 -7.42 2.57 11.29
C LEU A 226 -7.07 3.19 12.66
N VAL A 227 -5.83 3.05 13.09
CA VAL A 227 -5.36 3.61 14.36
C VAL A 227 -5.16 5.11 14.25
N ALA A 228 -4.45 5.55 13.21
CA ALA A 228 -4.16 6.96 12.97
C ALA A 228 -3.75 7.21 11.52
N ASP A 229 -4.05 8.42 11.05
CA ASP A 229 -3.32 9.02 9.94
C ASP A 229 -2.01 9.58 10.50
N VAL A 230 -0.90 8.92 10.16
CA VAL A 230 0.43 9.26 10.67
C VAL A 230 1.25 10.04 9.65
N THR A 231 0.64 10.53 8.57
CA THR A 231 1.35 11.17 7.44
C THR A 231 2.33 12.26 7.89
N THR A 232 1.89 13.19 8.74
CA THR A 232 2.76 14.28 9.24
C THR A 232 3.88 13.76 10.12
N ALA A 233 3.57 12.86 11.06
CA ALA A 233 4.57 12.28 11.98
C ALA A 233 5.58 11.40 11.23
N ALA A 234 5.14 10.70 10.18
CA ALA A 234 5.97 9.81 9.39
C ALA A 234 6.88 10.56 8.42
N THR A 235 6.44 11.69 7.86
CA THR A 235 7.23 12.48 6.90
C THR A 235 8.18 13.49 7.57
N THR A 236 8.02 13.75 8.87
CA THR A 236 8.90 14.64 9.63
C THR A 236 10.02 13.83 10.27
N PRO A 237 11.31 14.15 10.07
CA PRO A 237 12.40 13.46 10.73
C PRO A 237 12.22 13.44 12.25
N ALA A 238 12.42 12.28 12.87
CA ALA A 238 12.42 12.20 14.32
C ALA A 238 13.54 13.10 14.88
N PRO A 239 13.32 13.84 15.98
CA PRO A 239 14.36 14.62 16.61
C PRO A 239 15.53 13.69 16.98
N VAL A 240 16.73 14.02 16.49
CA VAL A 240 17.95 13.31 16.85
C VAL A 240 18.23 13.59 18.31
N THR A 241 18.01 12.62 19.19
CA THR A 241 18.54 12.69 20.55
C THR A 241 20.07 12.66 20.42
N PRO A 242 20.81 13.70 20.87
CA PRO A 242 22.26 13.68 20.80
C PRO A 242 22.76 12.48 21.60
N GLU A 243 23.49 11.59 20.93
CA GLU A 243 24.22 10.51 21.58
C GLU A 243 25.19 11.16 22.57
N ALA A 244 25.04 10.83 23.85
CA ALA A 244 25.87 11.41 24.90
C ALA A 244 27.34 11.16 24.56
N THR A 245 28.08 12.24 24.33
CA THR A 245 29.53 12.20 24.13
C THR A 245 30.16 11.33 25.21
N PRO A 246 30.91 10.27 24.88
CA PRO A 246 31.58 9.46 25.88
C PRO A 246 32.50 10.36 26.68
N ALA A 247 32.24 10.43 27.99
CA ALA A 247 33.02 11.22 28.92
C ALA A 247 34.49 10.85 28.79
N ALA A 248 35.34 11.85 28.52
CA ALA A 248 36.78 11.69 28.44
C ALA A 248 37.29 11.00 29.71
N ALA A 249 38.03 9.91 29.53
CA ALA A 249 38.68 9.20 30.62
C ALA A 249 39.65 10.15 31.35
N PRO A 250 39.71 10.13 32.70
CA PRO A 250 40.61 11.00 33.44
C PRO A 250 42.07 10.62 33.17
N GLU A 251 42.90 11.62 32.89
CA GLU A 251 44.34 11.46 32.68
C GLU A 251 45.03 10.83 33.90
N PRO A 252 46.04 9.96 33.68
CA PRO A 252 46.82 9.39 34.77
C PRO A 252 47.69 10.49 35.41
N ARG A 253 47.52 10.69 36.73
CA ARG A 253 48.43 11.53 37.52
C ARG A 253 49.80 10.86 37.60
N THR A 254 50.83 11.58 37.16
CA THR A 254 52.26 11.29 37.39
C THR A 254 52.64 11.47 38.84
#